data_AF-A0AAU3NTY7-F1
#
_entry.id   AF-A0AAU3NTY7-F1
#
_cell.length_a   1.000
_cell.length_b   1.000
_cell.length_c   1.000
_cell.angle_alpha   90.00
_cell.angle_beta   90.00
_cell.angle_gamma   90.00
#
_symmetry.space_group_name_H-M   'P 1'
#
loop_
_entity.id
_entity.type
_entity.pdbx_description
1 polymer ?
#
loop_
_entity_poly.entity_id
_entity_poly.type
_entity_poly.pdbx_seq_one_letter_code
_entity_poly.pdbx_strand_id
1 'polypeptide(L)'
;MLGVLKAATADQIQRLSSPHLTYRHTTKKTAAVRKEARTASHRGALNDLRRRGLSVDGGRTRGGEEVRLLTKDGLAAAAIELDRGPEEMGGMPKSAGRSGASHAMTVNETVIAMIRPKPDLHLVAGKPADAIAAAQACVDAPDGIGSITSYATEVALPATGTWRNPGVGCAWADIVLTAPEAALPLLFIEADNCTEDATIIAAKFDKYMRHFHRKVKDTDGQDKPMWRTRWSAPDPQWGDATHPPVRSRSSLRCRLAAREVKS
;
A
#
# COMPACT_ATOMS: atom_id res chain seq x y z
N MET A 1 6.52 4.62 6.73
CA MET A 1 5.64 4.89 5.57
C MET A 1 6.29 4.60 4.23
N LEU A 2 7.32 5.35 3.80
CA LEU A 2 7.94 5.11 2.47
C LEU A 2 8.64 3.75 2.34
N GLY A 3 9.05 3.13 3.46
CA GLY A 3 9.51 1.74 3.46
C GLY A 3 8.44 0.73 3.04
N VAL A 4 7.16 1.06 3.26
CA VAL A 4 6.00 0.25 2.87
C VAL A 4 5.44 0.71 1.52
N LEU A 5 5.21 2.01 1.30
CA LEU A 5 4.55 2.49 0.07
C LEU A 5 5.48 2.66 -1.14
N LYS A 6 6.81 2.65 -0.93
CA LYS A 6 7.89 2.81 -1.93
C LYS A 6 7.96 4.15 -2.66
N ALA A 7 6.83 4.67 -3.08
CA ALA A 7 6.66 5.98 -3.69
C ALA A 7 5.44 6.63 -3.06
N ALA A 8 5.50 7.89 -2.60
CA ALA A 8 4.30 8.56 -2.10
C ALA A 8 4.37 10.08 -2.28
N THR A 9 3.20 10.71 -2.36
CA THR A 9 3.07 12.17 -2.25
C THR A 9 3.01 12.60 -0.79
N ALA A 10 3.28 13.89 -0.53
CA ALA A 10 3.09 14.46 0.80
C ALA A 10 1.64 14.33 1.30
N ASP A 11 0.65 14.37 0.40
CA ASP A 11 -0.77 14.20 0.73
C ASP A 11 -1.09 12.79 1.23
N GLN A 12 -0.57 11.75 0.54
CA GLN A 12 -0.76 10.35 0.96
C GLN A 12 -0.10 10.08 2.31
N ILE A 13 1.11 10.58 2.52
CA ILE A 13 1.85 10.49 3.78
C ILE A 13 1.08 11.21 4.90
N GLN A 14 0.57 12.41 4.64
CA GLN A 14 -0.23 13.16 5.61
C GLN A 14 -1.51 12.42 6.00
N ARG A 15 -2.24 11.85 5.03
CA ARG A 15 -3.49 11.12 5.32
C ARG A 15 -3.26 9.90 6.20
N LEU A 16 -2.10 9.26 6.11
CA LEU A 16 -1.73 8.13 6.96
C LEU A 16 -1.22 8.55 8.34
N SER A 17 -0.30 9.52 8.38
CA SER A 17 0.40 9.90 9.63
C SER A 17 -0.28 10.98 10.45
N SER A 18 -1.12 11.80 9.83
CA SER A 18 -1.78 12.95 10.48
C SER A 18 -3.16 13.22 9.86
N PRO A 19 -4.08 12.23 9.84
CA PRO A 19 -5.38 12.34 9.16
C PRO A 19 -6.21 13.55 9.59
N HIS A 20 -6.09 14.00 10.83
CA HIS A 20 -6.76 15.18 11.37
C HIS A 20 -6.48 16.48 10.57
N LEU A 21 -5.31 16.61 9.94
CA LEU A 21 -4.97 17.81 9.13
C LEU A 21 -5.90 17.99 7.92
N THR A 22 -6.54 16.90 7.46
CA THR A 22 -7.57 16.94 6.40
C THR A 22 -8.75 17.85 6.76
N TYR A 23 -9.05 17.96 8.06
CA TYR A 23 -10.22 18.66 8.58
C TYR A 23 -9.89 20.05 9.16
N ARG A 24 -8.61 20.36 9.44
CA ARG A 24 -8.23 21.60 10.15
C ARG A 24 -8.28 22.87 9.31
N HIS A 25 -8.27 22.75 7.98
CA HIS A 25 -8.09 23.88 7.06
C HIS A 25 -9.30 24.13 6.15
N THR A 26 -10.49 23.67 6.50
CA THR A 26 -11.72 23.78 5.68
C THR A 26 -12.09 25.22 5.32
N THR A 27 -11.76 26.19 6.18
CA THR A 27 -12.05 27.62 5.95
C THR A 27 -11.20 28.30 4.88
N LYS A 28 -10.13 27.67 4.40
CA LYS A 28 -9.30 28.30 3.36
C LYS A 28 -10.04 28.30 2.01
N LYS A 29 -9.94 29.42 1.30
CA LYS A 29 -10.75 29.76 0.11
C LYS A 29 -10.75 28.68 -0.98
N THR A 30 -9.58 28.16 -1.36
CA THR A 30 -9.46 27.23 -2.50
C THR A 30 -8.96 25.86 -2.06
N ALA A 31 -9.33 24.80 -2.81
CA ALA A 31 -8.87 23.44 -2.55
C ALA A 31 -7.34 23.31 -2.57
N ALA A 32 -6.66 24.04 -3.47
CA ALA A 32 -5.20 24.08 -3.54
C ALA A 32 -4.59 24.65 -2.25
N VAL A 33 -5.12 25.75 -1.72
CA VAL A 33 -4.61 26.38 -0.49
C VAL A 33 -4.93 25.53 0.75
N ARG A 34 -6.06 24.80 0.75
CA ARG A 34 -6.35 23.78 1.78
C ARG A 34 -5.33 22.63 1.76
N LYS A 35 -5.05 22.11 0.56
CA LYS A 35 -4.08 21.04 0.35
C LYS A 35 -2.66 21.45 0.74
N GLU A 36 -2.26 22.66 0.35
CA GLU A 36 -0.96 23.21 0.74
C GLU A 36 -0.84 23.27 2.28
N ALA A 37 -1.87 23.81 2.94
CA ALA A 37 -1.89 23.93 4.40
C ALA A 37 -1.69 22.62 5.13
N ARG A 38 -2.36 21.55 4.68
CA ARG A 38 -2.28 20.24 5.34
C ARG A 38 -0.99 19.48 5.00
N THR A 39 -0.35 19.75 3.87
CA THR A 39 0.82 18.97 3.40
C THR A 39 2.17 19.67 3.56
N ALA A 40 2.21 20.96 3.91
CA ALA A 40 3.44 21.74 3.96
C ALA A 40 4.51 21.14 4.89
N SER A 41 4.14 20.73 6.11
CA SER A 41 5.09 20.10 7.06
C SER A 41 5.63 18.78 6.54
N HIS A 42 4.78 17.93 5.96
CA HIS A 42 5.18 16.66 5.36
C HIS A 42 6.11 16.86 4.16
N ARG A 43 5.86 17.89 3.34
CA ARG A 43 6.78 18.27 2.25
C ARG A 43 8.13 18.74 2.79
N GLY A 44 8.14 19.52 3.88
CA GLY A 44 9.35 19.91 4.60
C GLY A 44 10.16 18.70 5.04
N ALA A 45 9.52 17.77 5.75
CA ALA A 45 10.15 16.52 6.21
C ALA A 45 10.72 15.69 5.04
N LEU A 46 9.98 15.57 3.93
CA LEU A 46 10.44 14.89 2.73
C LEU A 46 11.67 15.57 2.09
N ASN A 47 11.72 16.91 2.11
CA ASN A 47 12.88 17.66 1.64
C ASN A 47 14.09 17.48 2.56
N ASP A 48 13.90 17.36 3.87
CA ASP A 48 14.97 17.07 4.80
C ASP A 48 15.55 15.66 4.59
N LEU A 49 14.69 14.65 4.39
CA LEU A 49 15.12 13.31 3.98
C LEU A 49 15.94 13.35 2.68
N ARG A 50 15.53 14.18 1.70
CA ARG A 50 16.26 14.34 0.44
C ARG A 50 17.64 14.97 0.66
N ARG A 51 17.71 16.03 1.47
CA ARG A 51 18.99 16.70 1.81
C ARG A 51 19.95 15.77 2.55
N ARG A 52 19.44 14.79 3.28
CA ARG A 52 20.22 13.72 3.94
C ARG A 52 20.52 12.53 3.03
N GLY A 53 20.14 12.57 1.75
CA GLY A 53 20.39 11.49 0.80
C GLY A 53 19.51 10.24 1.00
N LEU A 54 18.46 10.32 1.82
CA LEU A 54 17.57 9.20 2.15
C LEU A 54 16.38 9.10 1.18
N SER A 55 16.07 10.17 0.46
CA SER A 55 15.00 10.17 -0.55
C SER A 55 15.39 10.95 -1.80
N VAL A 56 14.71 10.68 -2.91
CA VAL A 56 14.89 11.38 -4.19
C VAL A 56 13.53 11.76 -4.79
N ASP A 57 13.56 12.68 -5.76
CA ASP A 57 12.41 13.01 -6.58
C ASP A 57 12.06 11.85 -7.50
N GLY A 58 10.85 11.33 -7.35
CA GLY A 58 10.27 10.30 -8.21
C GLY A 58 9.50 10.85 -9.40
N GLY A 59 9.58 12.16 -9.68
CA GLY A 59 8.76 12.83 -10.68
C GLY A 59 7.47 13.42 -10.08
N ARG A 60 6.46 13.63 -10.94
CA ARG A 60 5.18 14.23 -10.54
C ARG A 60 4.00 13.38 -10.99
N THR A 61 2.95 13.33 -10.18
CA THR A 61 1.66 12.74 -10.58
C THR A 61 1.02 13.56 -11.70
N ARG A 62 -0.01 13.01 -12.37
CA ARG A 62 -0.82 13.77 -13.34
C ARG A 62 -1.44 15.04 -12.74
N GLY A 63 -1.70 15.04 -11.43
CA GLY A 63 -2.18 16.20 -10.67
C GLY A 63 -1.09 17.20 -10.30
N GLY A 64 0.15 17.02 -10.79
CA GLY A 64 1.29 17.89 -10.52
C GLY A 64 1.96 17.69 -9.16
N GLU A 65 1.59 16.66 -8.41
CA GLU A 65 2.15 16.43 -7.07
C GLU A 65 3.50 15.75 -7.15
N GLU A 66 4.47 16.24 -6.37
CA GLU A 66 5.77 15.61 -6.25
C GLU A 66 5.65 14.24 -5.57
N VAL A 67 6.26 13.26 -6.21
CA VAL A 67 6.39 11.89 -5.69
C VAL A 67 7.78 11.73 -5.09
N ARG A 68 7.87 11.13 -3.91
CA ARG A 68 9.13 10.86 -3.21
C ARG A 68 9.40 9.37 -3.17
N LEU A 69 10.63 8.98 -3.47
CA LEU A 69 11.14 7.60 -3.42
C LEU A 69 12.26 7.52 -2.38
N LEU A 70 12.44 6.37 -1.73
CA LEU A 70 13.63 6.14 -0.92
C LEU A 70 14.84 5.84 -1.80
N THR A 71 16.03 6.26 -1.36
CA THR A 71 17.31 5.76 -1.87
C THR A 71 17.62 4.39 -1.27
N LYS A 72 18.72 3.75 -1.69
CA LYS A 72 19.19 2.51 -1.06
C LYS A 72 19.40 2.69 0.45
N ASP A 73 20.01 3.81 0.84
CA ASP A 73 20.27 4.14 2.24
C ASP A 73 18.98 4.49 2.99
N GLY A 74 18.06 5.20 2.33
CA GLY A 74 16.71 5.43 2.87
C GLY A 74 15.93 4.14 3.09
N LEU A 75 16.07 3.17 2.19
CA LEU A 75 15.46 1.85 2.32
C LEU A 75 16.10 1.06 3.47
N ALA A 76 17.43 1.12 3.62
CA ALA A 76 18.13 0.50 4.75
C ALA A 76 17.73 1.13 6.09
N ALA A 77 17.58 2.45 6.15
CA ALA A 77 17.07 3.14 7.34
C ALA A 77 15.62 2.70 7.65
N ALA A 78 14.77 2.64 6.63
CA ALA A 78 13.39 2.19 6.80
C ALA A 78 13.29 0.70 7.21
N ALA A 79 14.24 -0.14 6.79
CA ALA A 79 14.33 -1.54 7.17
C ALA A 79 14.60 -1.70 8.68
N ILE A 80 15.47 -0.86 9.24
CA ILE A 80 15.72 -0.82 10.70
C ILE A 80 14.46 -0.41 11.45
N GLU A 81 13.81 0.68 11.01
CA GLU A 81 12.59 1.20 11.67
C GLU A 81 11.39 0.25 11.57
N LEU A 82 11.34 -0.59 10.53
CA LEU A 82 10.26 -1.55 10.33
C LEU A 82 10.58 -2.95 10.83
N ASP A 83 11.81 -3.17 11.31
CA ASP A 83 12.36 -4.50 11.64
C ASP A 83 12.13 -5.52 10.52
N ARG A 84 12.54 -5.16 9.29
CA ARG A 84 12.31 -5.95 8.07
C ARG A 84 13.55 -6.09 7.20
N GLY A 85 13.80 -7.31 6.73
CA GLY A 85 14.83 -7.58 5.73
C GLY A 85 14.50 -6.93 4.36
N PRO A 86 15.50 -6.64 3.51
CA PRO A 86 15.28 -6.07 2.17
C PRO A 86 14.33 -6.90 1.28
N GLU A 87 14.36 -8.22 1.40
CA GLU A 87 13.44 -9.17 0.73
C GLU A 87 11.98 -9.02 1.20
N GLU A 88 11.77 -8.48 2.40
CA GLU A 88 10.45 -8.21 2.92
C GLU A 88 9.94 -6.83 2.58
N MET A 89 10.89 -5.89 2.52
CA MET A 89 10.63 -4.53 2.14
C MET A 89 10.18 -4.46 0.68
N GLY A 90 10.63 -5.34 -0.21
CA GLY A 90 10.40 -5.24 -1.66
C GLY A 90 11.49 -4.42 -2.37
N GLY A 91 11.51 -4.46 -3.70
CA GLY A 91 12.56 -3.83 -4.52
C GLY A 91 12.68 -2.31 -4.39
N MET A 92 13.73 -1.75 -4.99
CA MET A 92 13.83 -0.30 -5.19
C MET A 92 12.84 0.12 -6.29
N PRO A 93 12.01 1.15 -6.07
CA PRO A 93 11.11 1.63 -7.10
C PRO A 93 11.92 2.16 -8.29
N LYS A 94 11.58 1.71 -9.50
CA LYS A 94 12.14 2.29 -10.74
C LYS A 94 11.62 3.72 -10.88
N SER A 95 12.47 4.63 -11.37
CA SER A 95 12.09 6.04 -11.55
C SER A 95 10.79 6.17 -12.33
N ALA A 96 9.88 7.04 -11.88
CA ALA A 96 8.51 7.04 -12.38
C ALA A 96 8.31 7.69 -13.76
N GLY A 97 9.39 8.18 -14.39
CA GLY A 97 9.32 8.93 -15.65
C GLY A 97 8.37 10.13 -15.61
N ARG A 98 8.04 10.68 -16.79
CA ARG A 98 7.09 11.80 -16.96
C ARG A 98 5.62 11.43 -16.66
N SER A 99 5.28 10.15 -16.57
CA SER A 99 3.91 9.64 -16.33
C SER A 99 3.64 9.21 -14.89
N GLY A 100 4.59 9.40 -13.97
CA GLY A 100 4.33 9.58 -12.55
C GLY A 100 3.58 8.42 -11.88
N ALA A 101 4.19 7.23 -11.85
CA ALA A 101 3.87 6.17 -10.89
C ALA A 101 2.37 5.88 -10.68
N SER A 102 1.55 5.98 -11.74
CA SER A 102 0.08 5.88 -11.64
C SER A 102 -0.37 4.59 -10.94
N HIS A 103 0.34 3.50 -11.21
CA HIS A 103 0.14 2.21 -10.54
C HIS A 103 0.45 2.29 -9.04
N ALA A 104 1.64 2.75 -8.66
CA ALA A 104 2.02 2.89 -7.25
C ALA A 104 1.07 3.84 -6.49
N MET A 105 0.56 4.89 -7.14
CA MET A 105 -0.47 5.75 -6.53
C MET A 105 -1.78 5.00 -6.30
N THR A 106 -2.17 4.11 -7.21
CA THR A 106 -3.36 3.24 -7.07
C THR A 106 -3.18 2.22 -5.95
N VAL A 107 -1.98 1.63 -5.83
CA VAL A 107 -1.57 0.77 -4.71
C VAL A 107 -1.71 1.53 -3.39
N ASN A 108 -1.14 2.74 -3.31
CA ASN A 108 -1.20 3.56 -2.10
C ASN A 108 -2.63 3.95 -1.70
N GLU A 109 -3.46 4.37 -2.65
CA GLU A 109 -4.86 4.69 -2.35
C GLU A 109 -5.63 3.43 -1.90
N THR A 110 -5.27 2.26 -2.41
CA THR A 110 -5.82 0.98 -1.94
C THR A 110 -5.45 0.72 -0.49
N VAL A 111 -4.17 0.90 -0.12
CA VAL A 111 -3.70 0.76 1.27
C VAL A 111 -4.40 1.77 2.19
N ILE A 112 -4.45 3.06 1.82
CA ILE A 112 -5.13 4.10 2.62
C ILE A 112 -6.61 3.76 2.81
N ALA A 113 -7.28 3.28 1.74
CA ALA A 113 -8.69 2.90 1.82
C ALA A 113 -8.94 1.65 2.67
N MET A 114 -7.95 0.77 2.82
CA MET A 114 -8.05 -0.39 3.72
C MET A 114 -7.76 0.01 5.18
N ILE A 115 -6.75 0.84 5.44
CA ILE A 115 -6.40 1.30 6.80
C ILE A 115 -7.46 2.24 7.37
N ARG A 116 -8.11 3.06 6.52
CA ARG A 116 -9.08 4.09 6.92
C ARG A 116 -8.59 4.94 8.11
N PRO A 117 -7.46 5.68 7.97
CA PRO A 117 -6.86 6.41 9.09
C PRO A 117 -7.85 7.35 9.78
N LYS A 118 -7.99 7.20 11.09
CA LYS A 118 -8.95 7.97 11.89
C LYS A 118 -8.34 9.30 12.35
N PRO A 119 -9.03 10.44 12.17
CA PRO A 119 -8.55 11.71 12.69
C PRO A 119 -8.60 11.71 14.23
N ASP A 120 -7.61 12.36 14.84
CA ASP A 120 -7.66 12.70 16.27
C ASP A 120 -8.59 13.91 16.46
N LEU A 121 -9.72 13.70 17.15
CA LEU A 121 -10.75 14.71 17.38
C LEU A 121 -10.25 15.84 18.29
N HIS A 122 -9.33 15.57 19.22
CA HIS A 122 -8.76 16.61 20.08
C HIS A 122 -7.99 17.65 19.24
N LEU A 123 -7.33 17.21 18.17
CA LEU A 123 -6.59 18.09 17.25
C LEU A 123 -7.48 18.85 16.25
N VAL A 124 -8.77 18.50 16.20
CA VAL A 124 -9.82 19.17 15.40
C VAL A 124 -10.73 20.03 16.31
N ALA A 125 -10.52 20.04 17.62
CA ALA A 125 -11.26 20.90 18.54
C ALA A 125 -11.14 22.40 18.13
N GLY A 126 -12.25 23.13 18.25
CA GLY A 126 -12.32 24.55 17.89
C GLY A 126 -12.30 24.84 16.39
N LYS A 127 -12.43 23.81 15.53
CA LYS A 127 -12.67 23.99 14.08
C LYS A 127 -14.16 24.25 13.81
N PRO A 128 -14.51 24.73 12.60
CA PRO A 128 -15.90 24.88 12.20
C PRO A 128 -16.74 23.60 12.42
N ALA A 129 -18.03 23.77 12.72
CA ALA A 129 -18.91 22.67 13.09
C ALA A 129 -19.02 21.59 12.00
N ASP A 130 -19.03 21.99 10.73
CA ASP A 130 -19.02 21.09 9.57
C ASP A 130 -17.73 20.25 9.52
N ALA A 131 -16.58 20.84 9.83
CA ALA A 131 -15.31 20.15 9.89
C ALA A 131 -15.23 19.14 11.04
N ILE A 132 -15.77 19.51 12.21
CA ILE A 132 -15.88 18.62 13.37
C ILE A 132 -16.82 17.46 13.03
N ALA A 133 -18.00 17.74 12.47
CA ALA A 133 -18.95 16.72 12.06
C ALA A 133 -18.37 15.75 11.01
N ALA A 134 -17.60 16.27 10.03
CA ALA A 134 -16.94 15.42 9.05
C ALA A 134 -15.81 14.56 9.65
N ALA A 135 -15.09 15.07 10.65
CA ALA A 135 -14.08 14.30 11.38
C ALA A 135 -14.74 13.21 12.24
N GLN A 136 -15.82 13.56 12.95
CA GLN A 136 -16.62 12.63 13.75
C GLN A 136 -17.19 11.51 12.89
N ALA A 137 -17.79 11.83 11.74
CA ALA A 137 -18.31 10.82 10.81
C ALA A 137 -17.21 9.86 10.31
N CYS A 138 -15.96 10.32 10.22
CA CYS A 138 -14.84 9.44 9.89
C CYS A 138 -14.49 8.49 11.05
N VAL A 139 -14.54 8.99 12.29
CA VAL A 139 -14.35 8.19 13.52
C VAL A 139 -15.45 7.15 13.66
N ASP A 140 -16.71 7.54 13.50
CA ASP A 140 -17.89 6.67 13.68
C ASP A 140 -18.04 5.61 12.58
N ALA A 141 -17.42 5.81 11.42
CA ALA A 141 -17.44 4.81 10.36
C ALA A 141 -16.71 3.52 10.81
N PRO A 142 -16.97 2.35 10.20
CA PRO A 142 -16.26 1.13 10.59
C PRO A 142 -14.74 1.28 10.50
N ASP A 143 -14.01 0.60 11.38
CA ASP A 143 -12.56 0.61 11.36
C ASP A 143 -12.01 0.04 10.05
N GLY A 144 -10.79 0.46 9.74
CA GLY A 144 -10.00 -0.19 8.69
C GLY A 144 -9.36 -1.47 9.19
N ILE A 145 -8.56 -2.09 8.31
CA ILE A 145 -7.86 -3.33 8.61
C ILE A 145 -6.38 -3.03 8.79
N GLY A 146 -5.84 -3.38 9.96
CA GLY A 146 -4.44 -3.24 10.29
C GLY A 146 -3.92 -1.79 10.30
N SER A 147 -2.62 -1.66 10.57
CA SER A 147 -1.89 -0.39 10.49
C SER A 147 -1.00 -0.37 9.25
N ILE A 148 -0.24 0.71 9.00
CA ILE A 148 0.69 0.76 7.87
C ILE A 148 1.72 -0.37 7.90
N THR A 149 2.10 -0.86 9.09
CA THR A 149 3.04 -1.98 9.23
C THR A 149 2.35 -3.32 8.96
N SER A 150 1.02 -3.42 8.90
CA SER A 150 0.35 -4.66 8.49
C SER A 150 0.48 -4.94 6.98
N TYR A 151 1.02 -3.99 6.20
CA TYR A 151 1.12 -4.06 4.75
C TYR A 151 2.59 -4.19 4.27
N ALA A 152 2.77 -4.89 3.16
CA ALA A 152 3.94 -4.84 2.31
C ALA A 152 3.48 -4.64 0.85
N THR A 153 4.24 -3.92 0.03
CA THR A 153 3.90 -3.71 -1.39
C THR A 153 4.99 -4.25 -2.32
N GLU A 154 4.61 -4.55 -3.55
CA GLU A 154 5.51 -5.08 -4.60
C GLU A 154 6.29 -6.32 -4.12
N VAL A 155 5.59 -7.29 -3.54
CA VAL A 155 6.19 -8.50 -2.96
C VAL A 155 6.36 -9.56 -4.03
N ALA A 156 7.61 -9.93 -4.32
CA ALA A 156 7.89 -11.05 -5.22
C ALA A 156 7.37 -12.37 -4.63
N LEU A 157 6.75 -13.20 -5.48
CA LEU A 157 6.18 -14.50 -5.15
C LEU A 157 6.88 -15.59 -5.99
N PRO A 158 8.00 -16.15 -5.51
CA PRO A 158 8.85 -17.01 -6.32
C PRO A 158 8.19 -18.37 -6.63
N ALA A 159 7.87 -18.63 -7.90
CA ALA A 159 7.55 -19.98 -8.38
C ALA A 159 8.84 -20.79 -8.67
N THR A 160 9.94 -20.10 -8.96
CA THR A 160 11.31 -20.63 -9.09
C THR A 160 12.30 -19.67 -8.41
N GLY A 161 13.55 -20.08 -8.17
CA GLY A 161 14.54 -19.24 -7.47
C GLY A 161 14.29 -19.13 -5.96
N THR A 162 14.75 -18.08 -5.29
CA THR A 162 14.56 -17.88 -3.84
C THR A 162 13.76 -16.60 -3.56
N TRP A 163 13.40 -16.34 -2.30
CA TRP A 163 12.82 -15.05 -1.89
C TRP A 163 13.74 -13.87 -2.25
N ARG A 164 15.05 -14.05 -2.11
CA ARG A 164 16.06 -13.03 -2.42
C ARG A 164 16.29 -12.89 -3.93
N ASN A 165 16.30 -14.00 -4.65
CA ASN A 165 16.52 -14.04 -6.10
C ASN A 165 15.36 -14.78 -6.78
N PRO A 166 14.19 -14.14 -6.96
CA PRO A 166 13.05 -14.74 -7.65
C PRO A 166 13.42 -15.08 -9.09
N GLY A 167 13.02 -16.25 -9.58
CA GLY A 167 13.25 -16.64 -10.96
C GLY A 167 12.41 -15.82 -11.97
N VAL A 168 12.73 -15.95 -13.24
CA VAL A 168 11.98 -15.28 -14.33
C VAL A 168 10.53 -15.78 -14.36
N GLY A 169 9.58 -14.86 -14.54
CA GLY A 169 8.16 -15.20 -14.70
C GLY A 169 7.38 -15.42 -13.40
N CYS A 170 7.99 -15.13 -12.23
CA CYS A 170 7.31 -15.15 -10.93
C CYS A 170 6.23 -14.05 -10.83
N ALA A 171 5.24 -14.27 -9.97
CA ALA A 171 4.27 -13.24 -9.61
C ALA A 171 4.94 -12.16 -8.74
N TRP A 172 4.37 -10.96 -8.80
CA TRP A 172 4.68 -9.86 -7.90
C TRP A 172 3.35 -9.35 -7.37
N ALA A 173 3.11 -9.53 -6.08
CA ALA A 173 1.90 -9.03 -5.46
C ALA A 173 2.01 -7.53 -5.23
N ASP A 174 1.01 -6.79 -5.68
CA ASP A 174 0.96 -5.34 -5.44
C ASP A 174 0.92 -5.04 -3.94
N ILE A 175 0.13 -5.80 -3.18
CA ILE A 175 -0.01 -5.64 -1.74
C ILE A 175 -0.13 -7.03 -1.08
N VAL A 176 0.57 -7.20 0.03
CA VAL A 176 0.37 -8.30 0.98
C VAL A 176 -0.05 -7.70 2.31
N LEU A 177 -1.13 -8.20 2.89
CA LEU A 177 -1.70 -7.77 4.15
C LEU A 177 -1.67 -8.92 5.16
N THR A 178 -1.05 -8.66 6.31
CA THR A 178 -1.06 -9.53 7.48
C THR A 178 -1.60 -8.74 8.67
N ALA A 179 -2.83 -9.02 9.07
CA ALA A 179 -3.54 -8.37 10.17
C ALA A 179 -4.27 -9.44 11.01
N PRO A 180 -3.55 -10.32 11.72
CA PRO A 180 -4.15 -11.36 12.54
C PRO A 180 -5.12 -10.79 13.59
N GLU A 181 -4.89 -9.57 14.09
CA GLU A 181 -5.78 -8.82 14.98
C GLU A 181 -7.17 -8.55 14.38
N ALA A 182 -7.28 -8.55 13.05
CA ALA A 182 -8.53 -8.40 12.30
C ALA A 182 -9.05 -9.74 11.74
N ALA A 183 -8.60 -10.87 12.31
CA ALA A 183 -8.84 -12.22 11.80
C ALA A 183 -8.42 -12.42 10.32
N LEU A 184 -7.46 -11.61 9.85
CA LEU A 184 -6.94 -11.65 8.49
C LEU A 184 -5.44 -12.00 8.52
N PRO A 185 -5.08 -13.27 8.68
CA PRO A 185 -3.68 -13.67 8.87
C PRO A 185 -2.81 -13.40 7.64
N LEU A 186 -3.37 -13.57 6.43
CA LEU A 186 -2.68 -13.32 5.17
C LEU A 186 -3.67 -13.07 4.03
N LEU A 187 -3.49 -11.98 3.30
CA LEU A 187 -4.25 -11.64 2.10
C LEU A 187 -3.32 -11.03 1.05
N PHE A 188 -3.41 -11.50 -0.19
CA PHE A 188 -2.75 -10.89 -1.34
C PHE A 188 -3.75 -10.05 -2.13
N ILE A 189 -3.33 -8.86 -2.57
CA ILE A 189 -4.19 -7.93 -3.30
C ILE A 189 -3.47 -7.42 -4.53
N GLU A 190 -4.16 -7.46 -5.67
CA GLU A 190 -3.78 -6.78 -6.92
C GLU A 190 -4.58 -5.47 -7.02
N ALA A 191 -3.87 -4.36 -7.24
CA ALA A 191 -4.47 -3.04 -7.37
C ALA A 191 -4.68 -2.72 -8.86
N ASP A 192 -5.93 -2.78 -9.30
CA ASP A 192 -6.25 -2.60 -10.72
C ASP A 192 -6.61 -1.14 -11.04
N ASN A 193 -5.90 -0.57 -12.02
CA ASN A 193 -6.16 0.75 -12.59
C ASN A 193 -7.17 0.70 -13.77
N CYS A 194 -7.71 -0.48 -14.06
CA CYS A 194 -8.72 -0.80 -15.08
C CYS A 194 -8.25 -0.55 -16.50
N THR A 195 -6.97 -0.81 -16.74
CA THR A 195 -6.38 -0.84 -18.09
C THR A 195 -6.03 -2.26 -18.52
N GLU A 196 -6.19 -3.25 -17.63
CA GLU A 196 -5.85 -4.64 -17.91
C GLU A 196 -7.08 -5.43 -18.40
N ASP A 197 -6.87 -6.23 -19.44
CA ASP A 197 -7.88 -7.17 -19.95
C ASP A 197 -8.07 -8.36 -19.00
N ALA A 198 -9.26 -8.98 -19.03
CA ALA A 198 -9.58 -10.14 -18.20
C ALA A 198 -8.58 -11.30 -18.36
N THR A 199 -8.02 -11.50 -19.55
CA THR A 199 -7.00 -12.51 -19.82
C THR A 199 -5.68 -12.22 -19.09
N ILE A 200 -5.29 -10.94 -18.99
CA ILE A 200 -4.11 -10.50 -18.24
C ILE A 200 -4.32 -10.75 -16.76
N ILE A 201 -5.51 -10.45 -16.24
CA ILE A 201 -5.88 -10.72 -14.85
C ILE A 201 -5.84 -12.22 -14.57
N ALA A 202 -6.43 -13.06 -15.41
CA ALA A 202 -6.40 -14.53 -15.26
C ALA A 202 -4.95 -15.07 -15.23
N ALA A 203 -4.10 -14.60 -16.15
CA ALA A 203 -2.69 -14.98 -16.20
C ALA A 203 -1.90 -14.57 -14.94
N LYS A 204 -2.34 -13.53 -14.22
CA LYS A 204 -1.79 -13.21 -12.89
C LYS A 204 -2.16 -14.29 -11.88
N PHE A 205 -3.43 -14.69 -11.80
CA PHE A 205 -3.86 -15.75 -10.88
C PHE A 205 -3.10 -17.08 -11.13
N ASP A 206 -2.83 -17.44 -12.39
CA ASP A 206 -2.01 -18.62 -12.70
C ASP A 206 -0.59 -18.53 -12.13
N LYS A 207 0.02 -17.34 -12.12
CA LYS A 207 1.34 -17.11 -11.50
C LYS A 207 1.27 -17.24 -9.97
N TYR A 208 0.21 -16.74 -9.35
CA TYR A 208 -0.04 -16.91 -7.91
C TYR A 208 -0.19 -18.39 -7.54
N MET A 209 -1.00 -19.13 -8.29
CA MET A 209 -1.21 -20.56 -8.06
C MET A 209 0.10 -21.35 -8.15
N ARG A 210 0.95 -21.05 -9.14
CA ARG A 210 2.29 -21.66 -9.23
C ARG A 210 3.15 -21.37 -8.01
N HIS A 211 3.07 -20.18 -7.43
CA HIS A 211 3.78 -19.87 -6.19
C HIS A 211 3.18 -20.61 -4.99
N PHE A 212 1.86 -20.66 -4.84
CA PHE A 212 1.22 -21.31 -3.70
C PHE A 212 1.41 -22.82 -3.66
N HIS A 213 1.44 -23.47 -4.83
CA HIS A 213 1.74 -24.90 -4.93
C HIS A 213 3.22 -25.22 -4.78
N ARG A 214 4.09 -24.21 -4.79
CA ARG A 214 5.52 -24.44 -4.63
C ARG A 214 5.82 -24.94 -3.23
N LYS A 215 6.49 -26.08 -3.15
CA LYS A 215 6.99 -26.67 -1.91
C LYS A 215 8.50 -26.46 -1.77
N VAL A 216 8.95 -26.37 -0.53
CA VAL A 216 10.36 -26.38 -0.11
C VAL A 216 10.51 -27.37 1.03
N LYS A 217 11.74 -27.83 1.28
CA LYS A 217 12.04 -28.65 2.45
C LYS A 217 12.14 -27.78 3.69
N ASP A 218 11.50 -28.19 4.78
CA ASP A 218 11.72 -27.62 6.10
C ASP A 218 13.03 -28.14 6.73
N THR A 219 13.39 -27.62 7.91
CA THR A 219 14.52 -28.07 8.73
C THR A 219 14.48 -29.57 8.99
N ASP A 220 13.28 -30.15 9.09
CA ASP A 220 13.06 -31.58 9.32
C ASP A 220 12.98 -32.40 8.02
N GLY A 221 13.30 -31.80 6.86
CA GLY A 221 13.26 -32.46 5.55
C GLY A 221 11.85 -32.72 4.99
N GLN A 222 10.81 -32.25 5.67
CA GLN A 222 9.43 -32.37 5.24
C GLN A 222 9.06 -31.31 4.20
N ASP A 223 8.15 -31.65 3.29
CA ASP A 223 7.63 -30.70 2.32
C ASP A 223 6.70 -29.69 3.01
N LYS A 224 7.00 -28.40 2.87
CA LYS A 224 6.09 -27.32 3.24
C LYS A 224 5.87 -26.33 2.10
N PRO A 225 4.69 -25.71 1.98
CA PRO A 225 4.48 -24.63 1.03
C PRO A 225 5.47 -23.48 1.27
N MET A 226 6.11 -22.98 0.21
CA MET A 226 7.14 -21.94 0.32
C MET A 226 6.62 -20.68 1.01
N TRP A 227 5.37 -20.28 0.74
CA TRP A 227 4.77 -19.09 1.36
C TRP A 227 4.70 -19.18 2.89
N ARG A 228 4.62 -20.40 3.47
CA ARG A 228 4.65 -20.62 4.92
C ARG A 228 6.03 -20.41 5.55
N THR A 229 7.09 -20.27 4.76
CA THR A 229 8.41 -19.89 5.31
C THR A 229 8.49 -18.42 5.66
N ARG A 230 7.54 -17.61 5.20
CA ARG A 230 7.52 -16.15 5.37
C ARG A 230 6.31 -15.69 6.16
N TRP A 231 5.16 -16.31 5.96
CA TRP A 231 3.93 -15.92 6.63
C TRP A 231 3.33 -17.07 7.43
N SER A 232 3.04 -16.78 8.69
CA SER A 232 2.23 -17.65 9.52
C SER A 232 0.75 -17.41 9.18
N ALA A 233 0.05 -18.47 8.79
CA ALA A 233 -1.40 -18.45 8.62
C ALA A 233 -2.00 -19.69 9.29
N PRO A 234 -3.19 -19.58 9.91
CA PRO A 234 -3.95 -20.73 10.37
C PRO A 234 -4.10 -21.72 9.23
N ASP A 235 -4.19 -23.00 9.58
CA ASP A 235 -4.63 -23.98 8.61
C ASP A 235 -6.06 -23.66 8.16
N PRO A 236 -6.36 -23.83 6.87
CA PRO A 236 -7.65 -23.41 6.33
C PRO A 236 -8.79 -24.13 7.07
N GLN A 237 -9.68 -23.34 7.69
CA GLN A 237 -10.85 -23.86 8.41
C GLN A 237 -12.04 -24.16 7.48
N TRP A 238 -11.94 -23.79 6.19
CA TRP A 238 -13.01 -23.94 5.19
C TRP A 238 -12.52 -24.63 3.90
N GLY A 239 -12.95 -25.89 3.70
CA GLY A 239 -12.88 -26.61 2.41
C GLY A 239 -11.48 -27.01 1.90
N ASP A 240 -11.41 -27.39 0.61
CA ASP A 240 -10.20 -27.83 -0.14
C ASP A 240 -9.14 -26.73 -0.39
N ALA A 241 -9.37 -25.50 0.09
CA ALA A 241 -8.50 -24.37 -0.19
C ALA A 241 -7.19 -24.46 0.63
N THR A 242 -6.16 -25.08 0.05
CA THR A 242 -4.82 -25.25 0.66
C THR A 242 -3.92 -24.01 0.59
N HIS A 243 -4.42 -22.89 0.06
CA HIS A 243 -3.63 -21.67 -0.19
C HIS A 243 -4.33 -20.39 0.32
N PRO A 244 -3.57 -19.30 0.56
CA PRO A 244 -4.13 -18.03 1.01
C PRO A 244 -5.08 -17.39 -0.01
N PRO A 245 -6.00 -16.51 0.42
CA PRO A 245 -6.87 -15.77 -0.48
C PRO A 245 -6.09 -14.72 -1.31
N VAL A 246 -6.49 -14.56 -2.58
CA VAL A 246 -6.02 -13.50 -3.49
C VAL A 246 -7.22 -12.70 -3.97
N ARG A 247 -7.12 -11.38 -3.94
CA ARG A 247 -8.21 -10.48 -4.35
C ARG A 247 -7.72 -9.43 -5.35
N SER A 248 -8.44 -9.25 -6.46
CA SER A 248 -8.29 -8.05 -7.29
C SER A 248 -9.19 -6.93 -6.78
N ARG A 249 -8.66 -5.71 -6.67
CA ARG A 249 -9.43 -4.52 -6.28
C ARG A 249 -9.26 -3.40 -7.28
N SER A 250 -10.32 -3.14 -8.04
CA SER A 250 -10.37 -2.00 -8.96
C SER A 250 -10.55 -0.67 -8.23
N SER A 251 -9.88 0.36 -8.74
CA SER A 251 -9.93 1.73 -8.22
C SER A 251 -11.37 2.28 -8.17
N LEU A 252 -11.61 3.26 -7.28
CA LEU A 252 -12.93 3.88 -7.11
C LEU A 252 -13.44 4.54 -8.40
N ARG A 253 -12.52 5.09 -9.23
CA ARG A 253 -12.84 5.69 -10.53
C ARG A 253 -13.46 4.68 -11.50
N CYS A 254 -13.00 3.43 -11.48
CA CYS A 254 -13.55 2.39 -12.34
C CYS A 254 -14.96 1.98 -11.94
N ARG A 255 -15.26 1.97 -10.64
CA ARG A 255 -16.60 1.61 -10.14
C ARG A 255 -17.65 2.67 -10.48
N LEU A 256 -17.24 3.92 -10.65
CA LEU A 256 -18.11 5.00 -11.11
C LEU A 256 -18.33 4.92 -12.64
N ALA A 257 -17.27 4.71 -13.43
CA ALA A 257 -17.40 4.54 -14.88
C ALA A 257 -18.25 3.31 -15.28
N ALA A 258 -18.12 2.19 -14.57
CA ALA A 258 -18.94 1.00 -14.81
C ALA A 258 -20.41 1.17 -14.39
N ARG A 259 -20.73 2.16 -13.54
CA ARG A 259 -22.11 2.51 -13.17
C ARG A 259 -22.77 3.42 -14.19
N GLU A 260 -22.01 4.32 -14.82
CA GLU A 260 -22.51 5.20 -15.89
C GLU A 260 -22.83 4.46 -17.20
N VAL A 261 -22.19 3.32 -17.46
CA VAL A 261 -22.51 2.48 -18.64
C VAL A 261 -23.79 1.64 -18.45
N LYS A 262 -24.36 1.62 -17.24
CA LYS A 262 -25.57 0.86 -16.90
C LYS A 262 -26.81 1.73 -16.62
N SER A 263 -26.77 3.03 -16.95
CA SER A 263 -27.92 3.94 -16.88
C SER A 263 -28.40 4.37 -18.26
#